data_AF-A0A7C1CJP1-F1
#
_entry.id   AF-A0A7C1CJP1-F1
#
_cell.length_a   1.000
_cell.length_b   1.000
_cell.length_c   1.000
_cell.angle_alpha   90.00
_cell.angle_beta   90.00
_cell.angle_gamma   90.00
#
_symmetry.space_group_name_H-M   'P 1'
#
loop_
_entity.id
_entity.type
_entity.pdbx_description
1 polymer ?
#
loop_
_entity_poly.entity_id
_entity_poly.type
_entity_poly.pdbx_seq_one_letter_code
_entity_poly.pdbx_strand_id
1 'polypeptide(L)'
;MSQDENGLREKDPTRLCPVCRMPISILAVRCRFCGAEVGRPRKEQETFTVKDLGGEQRSTYTVSGNVTEALEAFISEERAQIETKKRERQAAARKSFLRRSKPDNTSAPATPPGVVLPELDETSRALSSSAMASTRSRTARVAQGSPLEIVGRKTLIVAGIVAGLILLYFGTDFAWARIRNLLNSSSVEGEFVYPNRAEEFYASGRPLVEVLEESLTALRYNDTPENREIADKMRRRFLEDVEKNAFAKPFDMYKLNEASRQINRAGQVDSNSATISLMDEINREVGYFKFVLTRVDDNYENATFRLNNPFLQEKEETVSVGDMLQGRFLVKSITPREVLLEDASPKGDGRQLLAKRMEAVIAFK
;
A
#
# COMPACT_ATOMS: atom_id res chain seq x y z
N MET A 1 36.99 3.80 44.37
CA MET A 1 35.99 3.11 43.54
C MET A 1 34.74 3.97 43.48
N SER A 2 34.12 4.03 42.30
CA SER A 2 32.84 4.66 41.91
C SER A 2 32.93 6.04 41.26
N GLN A 3 32.65 6.03 39.93
CA GLN A 3 32.29 7.05 38.94
C GLN A 3 32.66 6.42 37.58
N ASP A 4 31.83 6.23 36.56
CA ASP A 4 30.55 6.84 36.18
C ASP A 4 29.77 5.87 35.28
N GLU A 5 28.48 5.65 35.56
CA GLU A 5 27.51 5.12 34.58
C GLU A 5 26.43 6.18 34.34
N ASN A 6 26.71 7.11 33.42
CA ASN A 6 25.70 8.01 32.85
C ASN A 6 25.24 7.44 31.50
N GLY A 7 24.38 6.42 31.55
CA GLY A 7 23.50 6.09 30.45
C GLY A 7 22.35 7.10 30.39
N LEU A 8 22.23 7.84 29.29
CA LEU A 8 21.17 8.79 28.99
C LEU A 8 19.78 8.17 29.22
N ARG A 9 19.24 8.33 30.44
CA ARG A 9 17.82 8.08 30.71
C ARG A 9 17.02 9.22 30.08
N GLU A 10 16.30 8.87 29.02
CA GLU A 10 15.26 9.67 28.40
C GLU A 10 14.41 10.32 29.50
N LYS A 11 14.44 11.65 29.57
CA LYS A 11 13.72 12.38 30.63
C LYS A 11 12.24 12.30 30.34
N ASP A 12 11.49 11.61 31.20
CA ASP A 12 10.03 11.58 31.14
C ASP A 12 9.46 13.00 30.98
N PRO A 13 8.51 13.22 30.07
CA PRO A 13 7.95 14.53 29.85
C PRO A 13 7.22 15.02 31.13
N THR A 14 7.52 16.26 31.53
CA THR A 14 7.00 16.88 32.76
C THR A 14 5.95 17.96 32.47
N ARG A 15 4.91 18.04 33.32
CA ARG A 15 3.92 19.13 33.35
C ARG A 15 4.00 19.91 34.66
N LEU A 16 3.43 21.11 34.71
CA LEU A 16 3.35 21.88 35.95
C LEU A 16 2.12 21.47 36.78
N CYS A 17 2.29 21.36 38.10
CA CYS A 17 1.15 21.20 39.00
C CYS A 17 0.24 22.44 38.96
N PRO A 18 -1.09 22.31 38.80
CA PRO A 18 -2.01 23.43 38.77
C PRO A 18 -2.09 24.21 40.10
N VAL A 19 -1.72 23.59 41.22
CA VAL A 19 -1.78 24.21 42.55
C VAL A 19 -0.47 24.91 42.90
N CYS A 20 0.66 24.19 42.85
CA CYS A 20 1.94 24.72 43.34
C CYS A 20 2.95 25.08 42.23
N ARG A 21 2.60 24.90 40.95
CA ARG A 21 3.44 25.18 39.77
C ARG A 21 4.83 24.50 39.76
N MET A 22 5.02 23.46 40.57
CA MET A 22 6.23 22.63 40.53
C MET A 22 6.14 21.57 39.41
N PRO A 23 7.26 21.17 38.79
CA PRO A 23 7.28 20.19 37.72
C PRO A 23 6.95 18.79 38.26
N ILE A 24 5.99 18.12 37.65
CA ILE A 24 5.54 16.77 37.96
C ILE A 24 5.53 15.93 36.67
N SER A 25 5.68 14.62 36.76
CA SER A 25 5.54 13.74 35.59
C SER A 25 4.14 13.89 34.96
N ILE A 26 4.02 13.81 33.63
CA ILE A 26 2.73 13.86 32.93
C ILE A 26 1.76 12.78 33.42
N LEU A 27 2.27 11.62 33.81
CA LEU A 27 1.46 10.50 34.31
C LEU A 27 1.15 10.58 35.80
N ALA A 28 1.68 11.58 36.52
CA ALA A 28 1.45 11.73 37.95
C ALA A 28 -0.02 12.11 38.23
N VAL A 29 -0.66 11.35 39.11
CA VAL A 29 -2.03 11.56 39.63
C VAL A 29 -2.03 12.40 40.92
N ARG A 30 -0.88 12.52 41.58
CA ARG A 30 -0.69 13.37 42.77
C ARG A 30 0.60 14.15 42.66
N CYS A 31 0.58 15.41 43.10
CA CYS A 31 1.79 16.23 43.16
C CYS A 31 2.69 15.78 44.31
N ARG A 32 3.98 15.51 44.02
CA ARG A 32 4.97 15.15 45.06
C ARG A 32 5.28 16.30 46.03
N PHE A 33 5.06 17.55 45.61
CA PHE A 33 5.42 18.74 46.38
C PHE A 33 4.28 19.21 47.30
N CYS A 34 3.06 19.33 46.79
CA CYS A 34 1.92 19.85 47.56
C CYS A 34 0.84 18.81 47.91
N GLY A 35 0.98 17.56 47.46
CA GLY A 35 0.02 16.48 47.76
C GLY A 35 -1.33 16.58 47.04
N ALA A 36 -1.60 17.66 46.30
CA ALA A 36 -2.86 17.83 45.58
C ALA A 36 -3.06 16.76 44.49
N GLU A 37 -4.29 16.26 44.38
CA GLU A 37 -4.69 15.35 43.31
C GLU A 37 -4.80 16.11 41.99
N VAL A 38 -3.96 15.72 41.05
CA VAL A 38 -3.92 16.26 39.70
C VAL A 38 -4.60 15.24 38.81
N GLY A 39 -5.80 15.57 38.32
CA GLY A 39 -6.59 14.66 37.48
C GLY A 39 -5.75 14.04 36.36
N ARG A 40 -6.04 12.77 36.04
CA ARG A 40 -5.40 12.08 34.90
C ARG A 40 -5.58 12.97 33.67
N PRO A 41 -4.50 13.29 32.93
CA PRO A 41 -4.64 14.04 31.68
C PRO A 41 -5.74 13.38 30.87
N ARG A 42 -6.77 14.16 30.46
CA ARG A 42 -7.68 13.67 29.42
C ARG A 42 -6.76 13.27 28.28
N LYS A 43 -6.85 12.01 27.82
CA LYS A 43 -6.15 11.54 26.61
C LYS A 43 -6.34 12.65 25.59
N GLU A 44 -5.29 13.43 25.33
CA GLU A 44 -5.30 14.32 24.20
C GLU A 44 -5.62 13.40 23.03
N GLN A 45 -6.65 13.73 22.26
CA GLN A 45 -6.88 13.05 21.00
C GLN A 45 -5.52 13.03 20.32
N GLU A 46 -5.00 11.84 20.09
CA GLU A 46 -3.78 11.63 19.32
C GLU A 46 -4.07 12.24 17.95
N THR A 47 -3.80 13.53 17.80
CA THR A 47 -3.78 14.21 16.52
C THR A 47 -2.53 13.67 15.87
N PHE A 48 -2.68 12.52 15.20
CA PHE A 48 -1.64 11.95 14.38
C PHE A 48 -1.15 13.06 13.46
N THR A 49 0.07 13.51 13.71
CA THR A 49 0.68 14.47 12.80
C THR A 49 0.98 13.74 11.50
N VAL A 50 1.12 14.48 10.40
CA VAL A 50 1.43 13.90 9.08
C VAL A 50 2.66 12.97 9.11
N LYS A 51 3.56 13.11 10.10
CA LYS A 51 4.70 12.22 10.35
C LYS A 51 4.32 10.83 10.88
N ASP A 52 3.26 10.72 11.69
CA ASP A 52 2.81 9.46 12.30
C ASP A 52 1.95 8.62 11.34
N LEU A 53 1.39 9.26 10.30
CA LEU A 53 0.64 8.61 9.23
C LEU A 53 1.49 8.30 7.98
N GLY A 54 2.82 8.37 8.08
CA GLY A 54 3.72 8.04 6.98
C GLY A 54 3.78 9.10 5.86
N GLY A 55 3.45 10.35 6.16
CA GLY A 55 3.56 11.46 5.22
C GLY A 55 5.01 11.82 4.92
N GLU A 56 5.29 11.93 3.62
CA GLU A 56 6.56 12.21 2.94
C GLU A 56 7.74 12.51 3.88
N GLN A 57 8.60 11.51 4.05
CA GLN A 57 10.00 11.80 4.25
C GLN A 57 10.41 12.69 3.07
N ARG A 58 10.57 13.99 3.31
CA ARG A 58 11.52 14.77 2.54
C ARG A 58 12.86 14.10 2.80
N SER A 59 13.16 13.08 1.98
CA SER A 59 14.51 12.63 1.79
C SER A 59 15.25 13.89 1.39
N THR A 60 16.06 14.42 2.30
CA THR A 60 17.13 15.32 1.91
C THR A 60 17.95 14.49 0.93
N TYR A 61 17.63 14.63 -0.35
CA TYR A 61 18.35 13.97 -1.43
C TYR A 61 19.73 14.60 -1.43
N THR A 62 20.63 14.00 -0.67
CA THR A 62 22.05 14.24 -0.81
C THR A 62 22.40 13.65 -2.17
N VAL A 63 22.34 14.49 -3.20
CA VAL A 63 22.87 14.20 -4.52
C VAL A 63 24.29 13.66 -4.29
N SER A 64 24.55 12.40 -4.66
CA SER A 64 25.89 11.83 -4.58
C SER A 64 26.86 12.74 -5.34
N GLY A 65 28.03 13.06 -4.77
CA GLY A 65 28.99 14.03 -5.34
C GLY A 65 29.34 13.80 -6.82
N ASN A 66 29.25 12.56 -7.30
CA ASN A 66 29.48 12.22 -8.70
C ASN A 66 28.41 12.78 -9.66
N VAL A 67 27.16 12.97 -9.21
CA VAL A 67 26.07 13.51 -10.04
C VAL A 67 26.16 15.03 -10.10
N THR A 68 26.60 15.70 -9.03
CA THR A 68 26.89 17.14 -9.06
C THR A 68 28.07 17.45 -9.97
N GLU A 69 29.13 16.64 -9.93
CA GLU A 69 30.30 16.80 -10.82
C GLU A 69 29.92 16.56 -12.30
N ALA A 70 29.08 15.57 -12.59
CA ALA A 70 28.58 15.33 -13.95
C ALA A 70 27.70 16.49 -14.47
N LEU A 71 26.85 17.07 -13.61
CA LEU A 71 26.04 18.24 -13.95
C LEU A 71 26.90 19.49 -14.17
N GLU A 72 27.90 19.72 -13.33
CA GLU A 72 28.84 20.84 -13.50
C GLU A 72 29.67 20.68 -14.78
N ALA A 73 30.14 19.46 -15.08
CA ALA A 73 30.83 19.15 -16.33
C ALA A 73 29.94 19.45 -17.56
N PHE A 74 28.67 19.02 -17.54
CA PHE A 74 27.74 19.27 -18.64
C PHE A 74 27.43 20.78 -18.83
N ILE A 75 27.23 21.50 -17.73
CA ILE A 75 27.01 22.96 -17.77
C ILE A 75 28.26 23.68 -18.29
N SER A 76 29.45 23.20 -17.92
CA SER A 76 30.72 23.77 -18.42
C SER A 76 30.91 23.52 -19.92
N GLU A 77 30.51 22.34 -20.41
CA GLU A 77 30.58 21.97 -21.82
C GLU A 77 29.59 22.77 -22.67
N GLU A 78 28.34 22.96 -22.21
CA GLU A 78 27.38 23.83 -22.90
C GLU A 78 27.86 25.28 -22.97
N ARG A 79 28.45 25.80 -21.88
CA ARG A 79 29.03 27.16 -21.89
C ARG A 79 30.18 27.27 -22.89
N ALA A 80 31.06 26.27 -22.95
CA ALA A 80 32.13 26.22 -23.94
C ALA A 80 31.58 26.14 -25.38
N GLN A 81 30.52 25.39 -25.63
CA GLN A 81 29.85 25.33 -26.92
C GLN A 81 29.17 26.67 -27.30
N ILE A 82 28.61 27.38 -26.34
CA ILE A 82 28.03 28.71 -26.57
C ILE A 82 29.13 29.73 -26.88
N GLU A 83 30.25 29.71 -26.16
CA GLU A 83 31.38 30.61 -26.40
C GLU A 83 32.05 30.36 -27.76
N THR A 84 32.22 29.09 -28.15
CA THR A 84 32.73 28.72 -29.48
C THR A 84 31.78 29.18 -30.58
N LYS A 85 30.46 28.93 -30.45
CA LYS A 85 29.45 29.46 -31.39
C LYS A 85 29.43 30.98 -31.43
N LYS A 86 29.63 31.68 -30.31
CA LYS A 86 29.74 33.15 -30.28
C LYS A 86 31.02 33.64 -30.96
N ARG A 87 32.16 32.97 -30.75
CA ARG A 87 33.42 33.28 -31.45
C ARG A 87 33.31 33.03 -32.95
N GLU A 88 32.65 31.96 -33.38
CA GLU A 88 32.37 31.68 -34.78
C GLU A 88 31.43 32.73 -35.39
N ARG A 89 30.37 33.13 -34.67
CA ARG A 89 29.48 34.24 -35.10
C ARG A 89 30.22 35.57 -35.17
N GLN A 90 31.11 35.86 -34.24
CA GLN A 90 31.94 37.08 -34.27
C GLN A 90 32.99 37.02 -35.39
N ALA A 91 33.57 35.85 -35.68
CA ALA A 91 34.47 35.66 -36.81
C ALA A 91 33.72 35.78 -38.16
N ALA A 92 32.51 35.25 -38.25
CA ALA A 92 31.62 35.41 -39.40
C ALA A 92 31.19 36.88 -39.58
N ALA A 93 30.85 37.57 -38.49
CA ALA A 93 30.50 38.99 -38.49
C ALA A 93 31.69 39.89 -38.87
N ARG A 94 32.91 39.56 -38.41
CA ARG A 94 34.14 40.25 -38.82
C ARG A 94 34.47 40.01 -40.30
N LYS A 95 34.16 38.82 -40.83
CA LYS A 95 34.27 38.54 -42.27
C LYS A 95 33.21 39.28 -43.10
N SER A 96 32.03 39.60 -42.54
CA SER A 96 31.00 40.37 -43.24
C SER A 96 31.16 41.89 -43.14
N PHE A 97 32.04 42.40 -42.28
CA PHE A 97 32.30 43.85 -42.12
C PHE A 97 33.22 44.46 -43.21
N LEU A 98 33.76 43.64 -44.12
CA LEU A 98 34.54 44.09 -45.29
C LEU A 98 33.68 44.34 -46.55
N ARG A 99 32.35 44.31 -46.44
CA ARG A 99 31.45 44.63 -47.56
C ARG A 99 30.49 45.76 -47.17
N ARG A 100 30.98 47.00 -47.30
CA ARG A 100 30.22 48.24 -47.12
C ARG A 100 29.79 48.80 -48.47
N SER A 101 28.48 49.00 -48.67
CA SER A 101 27.89 50.14 -49.38
C SER A 101 26.35 49.98 -49.34
N LYS A 102 25.57 50.71 -48.52
CA LYS A 102 25.09 52.12 -48.60
C LYS A 102 23.66 52.21 -49.24
N PRO A 103 22.88 53.28 -49.01
CA PRO A 103 21.66 53.23 -48.18
C PRO A 103 20.42 53.84 -48.88
N ASP A 104 19.24 53.85 -48.24
CA ASP A 104 18.41 55.07 -48.19
C ASP A 104 17.36 55.00 -47.08
N ASN A 105 17.17 56.15 -46.43
CA ASN A 105 16.24 56.42 -45.33
C ASN A 105 15.49 57.71 -45.67
N THR A 106 14.18 57.78 -45.44
CA THR A 106 13.44 59.06 -45.35
C THR A 106 12.36 58.98 -44.26
N SER A 107 12.68 59.67 -43.15
CA SER A 107 11.88 60.40 -42.13
C SER A 107 10.57 59.87 -41.51
N ALA A 108 10.60 59.91 -40.16
CA ALA A 108 9.58 59.83 -39.09
C ALA A 108 8.61 61.07 -39.05
N PRO A 109 7.76 61.37 -38.01
CA PRO A 109 7.69 60.85 -36.63
C PRO A 109 6.30 60.78 -35.89
N ALA A 110 6.35 60.28 -34.63
CA ALA A 110 5.65 60.75 -33.41
C ALA A 110 4.76 59.72 -32.62
N THR A 111 5.19 59.55 -31.35
CA THR A 111 4.81 58.75 -30.14
C THR A 111 3.50 59.19 -29.43
N PRO A 112 3.09 58.65 -28.23
CA PRO A 112 2.82 57.29 -27.66
C PRO A 112 1.41 57.28 -26.93
N PRO A 113 1.03 56.50 -25.88
CA PRO A 113 1.57 55.28 -25.22
C PRO A 113 0.53 54.14 -24.98
N GLY A 114 0.99 52.93 -24.62
CA GLY A 114 0.19 52.00 -23.78
C GLY A 114 0.34 50.49 -24.02
N VAL A 115 1.25 49.86 -23.25
CA VAL A 115 1.25 48.44 -22.78
C VAL A 115 1.36 47.32 -23.84
N VAL A 116 2.51 46.66 -23.82
CA VAL A 116 3.07 45.78 -24.86
C VAL A 116 2.82 44.30 -24.55
N LEU A 117 2.06 43.63 -25.42
CA LEU A 117 2.19 42.20 -25.72
C LEU A 117 2.95 42.10 -27.05
N PRO A 118 4.04 41.31 -27.17
CA PRO A 118 4.70 41.14 -28.47
C PRO A 118 3.85 40.27 -29.39
N GLU A 119 3.08 40.91 -30.27
CA GLU A 119 2.53 40.30 -31.48
C GLU A 119 3.68 39.91 -32.42
N LEU A 120 3.57 38.73 -33.02
CA LEU A 120 4.58 38.18 -33.91
C LEU A 120 4.78 39.08 -35.14
N ASP A 121 6.04 39.46 -35.31
CA ASP A 121 6.62 40.26 -36.38
C ASP A 121 6.24 39.71 -37.79
N GLU A 122 5.65 40.58 -38.62
CA GLU A 122 5.25 40.30 -40.01
C GLU A 122 6.44 39.89 -40.92
N THR A 123 7.66 40.14 -40.45
CA THR A 123 8.93 39.69 -41.05
C THR A 123 9.05 38.16 -41.11
N SER A 124 8.36 37.42 -40.23
CA SER A 124 8.33 35.95 -40.23
C SER A 124 7.34 35.35 -41.25
N ARG A 125 6.33 36.12 -41.70
CA ARG A 125 5.41 35.73 -42.79
C ARG A 125 5.96 36.01 -44.19
N ALA A 126 6.93 36.90 -44.33
CA ALA A 126 7.59 37.18 -45.62
C ALA A 126 8.68 36.15 -45.98
N LEU A 127 9.15 35.34 -45.02
CA LEU A 127 10.12 34.27 -45.26
C LEU A 127 9.47 32.95 -45.72
N SER A 128 8.16 32.78 -45.56
CA SER A 128 7.42 31.61 -46.03
C SER A 128 6.84 31.75 -47.45
N SER A 129 6.96 32.92 -48.09
CA SER A 129 6.46 33.18 -49.46
C SER A 129 7.55 33.29 -50.54
N SER A 130 8.84 33.17 -50.20
CA SER A 130 9.97 33.35 -51.14
C SER A 130 10.76 32.06 -51.46
N ALA A 131 10.08 30.91 -51.46
CA ALA A 131 10.65 29.65 -51.97
C ALA A 131 9.79 29.05 -53.09
N MET A 132 9.38 29.87 -54.06
CA MET A 132 8.93 29.39 -55.37
C MET A 132 9.31 30.35 -56.50
N ALA A 133 9.71 29.74 -57.62
CA ALA A 133 10.08 30.27 -58.93
C ALA A 133 11.49 30.89 -59.04
N SER A 134 12.34 30.59 -60.03
CA SER A 134 12.31 29.68 -61.20
C SER A 134 13.67 29.84 -61.90
N THR A 135 14.28 28.76 -62.40
CA THR A 135 14.90 28.77 -63.75
C THR A 135 14.99 27.35 -64.33
N ARG A 136 14.31 27.19 -65.48
CA ARG A 136 14.43 26.23 -66.60
C ARG A 136 15.80 25.50 -66.72
N SER A 137 15.95 24.28 -67.27
CA SER A 137 15.15 23.48 -68.20
C SER A 137 15.85 22.12 -68.47
N ARG A 138 15.09 21.02 -68.61
CA ARG A 138 15.32 20.06 -69.72
C ARG A 138 14.11 19.12 -69.87
N THR A 139 13.69 18.99 -71.11
CA THR A 139 12.59 18.18 -71.62
C THR A 139 12.79 16.69 -71.39
N ALA A 140 11.81 16.04 -70.76
CA ALA A 140 11.57 14.61 -70.88
C ALA A 140 10.05 14.38 -70.96
N ARG A 141 9.61 13.69 -72.01
CA ARG A 141 8.21 13.35 -72.29
C ARG A 141 7.64 12.56 -71.11
N VAL A 142 6.55 13.03 -70.51
CA VAL A 142 5.74 12.26 -69.57
C VAL A 142 4.52 11.75 -70.33
N ALA A 143 4.48 10.44 -70.53
CA ALA A 143 3.29 9.71 -70.95
C ALA A 143 2.22 9.86 -69.88
N GLN A 144 0.97 10.07 -70.30
CA GLN A 144 -0.19 10.16 -69.44
C GLN A 144 -0.44 8.79 -68.76
N GLY A 145 -0.04 8.68 -67.50
CA GLY A 145 -0.44 7.59 -66.61
C GLY A 145 -1.89 7.77 -66.18
N SER A 146 -2.69 6.74 -66.38
CA SER A 146 -4.13 6.70 -66.09
C SER A 146 -4.46 7.05 -64.62
N PRO A 147 -5.67 7.56 -64.32
CA PRO A 147 -6.08 8.01 -62.98
C PRO A 147 -6.07 6.93 -61.88
N LEU A 148 -5.83 5.66 -62.22
CA LEU A 148 -5.63 4.56 -61.26
C LEU A 148 -4.26 4.60 -60.56
N GLU A 149 -3.22 5.22 -61.15
CA GLU A 149 -1.88 5.27 -60.54
C GLU A 149 -1.77 6.28 -59.40
N ILE A 150 -2.54 7.37 -59.44
CA ILE A 150 -2.51 8.42 -58.41
C ILE A 150 -3.21 7.94 -57.13
N VAL A 151 -4.27 7.12 -57.25
CA VAL A 151 -4.94 6.49 -56.11
C VAL A 151 -4.03 5.39 -55.52
N GLY A 152 -3.39 4.57 -56.36
CA GLY A 152 -2.45 3.53 -55.91
C GLY A 152 -1.23 4.06 -55.16
N ARG A 153 -0.72 5.24 -55.53
CA ARG A 153 0.43 5.84 -54.84
C ARG A 153 0.08 6.45 -53.48
N LYS A 154 -1.14 6.99 -53.32
CA LYS A 154 -1.63 7.49 -52.03
C LYS A 154 -1.98 6.37 -51.07
N THR A 155 -2.55 5.27 -51.54
CA THR A 155 -2.83 4.10 -50.69
C THR A 155 -1.56 3.42 -50.19
N LEU A 156 -0.50 3.36 -51.00
CA LEU A 156 0.81 2.84 -50.57
C LEU A 156 1.45 3.70 -49.47
N ILE A 157 1.34 5.02 -49.55
CA ILE A 157 1.89 5.91 -48.51
C ILE A 157 1.12 5.72 -47.19
N VAL A 158 -0.21 5.66 -47.25
CA VAL A 158 -1.04 5.43 -46.06
C VAL A 158 -0.78 4.04 -45.47
N ALA A 159 -0.65 3.00 -46.30
CA ALA A 159 -0.29 1.66 -45.85
C ALA A 159 1.09 1.62 -45.19
N GLY A 160 2.06 2.37 -45.71
CA GLY A 160 3.39 2.50 -45.11
C GLY A 160 3.38 3.16 -43.74
N ILE A 161 2.57 4.21 -43.55
CA ILE A 161 2.41 4.88 -42.25
C ILE A 161 1.73 3.95 -41.24
N VAL A 162 0.68 3.23 -41.65
CA VAL A 162 -0.01 2.27 -40.78
C VAL A 162 0.91 1.12 -40.39
N ALA A 163 1.67 0.55 -41.33
CA ALA A 163 2.66 -0.48 -41.03
C ALA A 163 3.77 0.02 -40.09
N GLY A 164 4.22 1.27 -40.26
CA GLY A 164 5.19 1.91 -39.36
C GLY A 164 4.65 2.09 -37.94
N LEU A 165 3.39 2.50 -37.79
CA LEU A 165 2.74 2.64 -36.48
C LEU A 165 2.55 1.29 -35.79
N ILE A 166 2.20 0.24 -36.53
CA ILE A 166 2.08 -1.12 -36.01
C ILE A 166 3.46 -1.62 -35.53
N LEU A 167 4.51 -1.45 -36.33
CA LEU A 167 5.87 -1.81 -35.93
C LEU A 167 6.36 -1.02 -34.72
N LEU A 168 5.99 0.26 -34.61
CA LEU A 168 6.35 1.08 -33.45
C LEU A 168 5.62 0.60 -32.20
N TYR A 169 4.32 0.30 -32.30
CA TYR A 169 3.52 -0.23 -31.18
C TYR A 169 4.07 -1.58 -30.66
N PHE A 170 4.31 -2.54 -31.56
CA PHE A 170 4.90 -3.84 -31.16
C PHE A 170 6.38 -3.71 -30.76
N GLY A 171 7.12 -2.79 -31.38
CA GLY A 171 8.51 -2.51 -31.05
C GLY A 171 8.67 -1.88 -29.67
N THR A 172 7.73 -1.03 -29.24
CA THR A 172 7.75 -0.43 -27.90
C THR A 172 7.52 -1.48 -26.82
N ASP A 173 6.61 -2.43 -27.01
CA ASP A 173 6.38 -3.51 -26.04
C ASP A 173 7.58 -4.45 -25.93
N PHE A 174 8.21 -4.80 -27.06
CA PHE A 174 9.40 -5.66 -27.06
C PHE A 174 10.63 -4.95 -26.46
N ALA A 175 10.83 -3.67 -26.77
CA ALA A 175 11.91 -2.86 -26.20
C ALA A 175 11.70 -2.64 -24.70
N TRP A 176 10.47 -2.35 -24.25
CA TRP A 176 10.16 -2.24 -22.82
C TRP A 176 10.34 -3.55 -22.07
N ALA A 177 9.93 -4.69 -22.65
CA ALA A 177 10.16 -6.00 -22.05
C ALA A 177 11.66 -6.30 -21.91
N ARG A 178 12.48 -5.93 -22.90
CA ARG A 178 13.92 -6.19 -22.87
C ARG A 178 14.68 -5.23 -21.95
N ILE A 179 14.27 -3.97 -21.88
CA ILE A 179 14.80 -2.98 -20.93
C ILE A 179 14.41 -3.37 -19.50
N ARG A 180 13.16 -3.78 -19.26
CA ARG A 180 12.71 -4.26 -17.95
C ARG A 180 13.49 -5.51 -17.51
N ASN A 181 13.78 -6.43 -18.44
CA ASN A 181 14.64 -7.58 -18.15
C ASN A 181 16.10 -7.17 -17.85
N LEU A 182 16.66 -6.19 -18.56
CA LEU A 182 18.03 -5.70 -18.34
C LEU A 182 18.18 -4.94 -17.00
N LEU A 183 17.19 -4.10 -16.66
CA LEU A 183 17.13 -3.43 -15.35
C LEU A 183 16.94 -4.44 -14.22
N ASN A 184 16.17 -5.50 -14.42
CA ASN A 184 16.00 -6.56 -13.43
C ASN A 184 17.22 -7.49 -13.33
N SER A 185 18.05 -7.62 -14.38
CA SER A 185 19.26 -8.46 -14.37
C SER A 185 20.51 -7.75 -13.83
N SER A 186 20.41 -6.46 -13.46
CA SER A 186 21.55 -5.68 -12.95
C SER A 186 21.77 -5.82 -11.44
N SER A 187 20.98 -6.64 -10.73
CA SER A 187 21.11 -6.87 -9.28
C SER A 187 21.84 -8.18 -8.94
N VAL A 188 22.95 -8.49 -9.62
CA VAL A 188 23.84 -9.61 -9.25
C VAL A 188 25.07 -9.06 -8.52
N GLU A 189 24.83 -8.31 -7.44
CA GLU A 189 25.77 -8.19 -6.33
C GLU A 189 25.23 -9.11 -5.23
N GLY A 190 25.75 -10.35 -5.17
CA GLY A 190 25.43 -11.36 -4.16
C GLY A 190 23.93 -11.54 -3.88
N GLU A 191 23.24 -12.37 -4.67
CA GLU A 191 21.84 -12.76 -4.43
C GLU A 191 21.66 -13.10 -2.94
N PHE A 192 20.96 -12.24 -2.20
CA PHE A 192 20.74 -12.42 -0.77
C PHE A 192 19.81 -13.63 -0.60
N VAL A 193 20.43 -14.81 -0.43
CA VAL A 193 19.68 -16.04 -0.17
C VAL A 193 19.19 -15.98 1.28
N TYR A 194 17.94 -15.56 1.46
CA TYR A 194 17.22 -15.74 2.71
C TYR A 194 17.22 -17.22 3.13
N PRO A 195 17.87 -17.59 4.25
CA PRO A 195 17.91 -18.98 4.70
C PRO A 195 16.55 -19.36 5.31
N ASN A 196 15.96 -20.46 4.86
CA ASN A 196 14.70 -20.95 5.41
C ASN A 196 14.92 -21.62 6.76
N ARG A 197 14.54 -20.95 7.85
CA ARG A 197 14.69 -21.45 9.23
C ARG A 197 13.43 -22.12 9.79
N ALA A 198 12.42 -22.36 8.96
CA ALA A 198 11.14 -22.90 9.43
C ALA A 198 11.30 -24.26 10.11
N GLU A 199 12.15 -25.15 9.58
CA GLU A 199 12.38 -26.46 10.20
C GLU A 199 13.11 -26.35 11.55
N GLU A 200 14.03 -25.39 11.69
CA GLU A 200 14.71 -25.10 12.95
C GLU A 200 13.73 -24.52 14.00
N PHE A 201 12.83 -23.63 13.57
CA PHE A 201 11.79 -23.07 14.43
C PHE A 201 10.83 -24.16 14.90
N TYR A 202 10.48 -25.09 14.02
CA TYR A 202 9.68 -26.25 14.37
C TYR A 202 10.40 -27.16 15.38
N ALA A 203 11.67 -27.48 15.14
CA ALA A 203 12.47 -28.34 16.02
C ALA A 203 12.71 -27.72 17.41
N SER A 204 12.80 -26.40 17.50
CA SER A 204 12.95 -25.68 18.76
C SER A 204 11.64 -25.52 19.56
N GLY A 205 10.51 -25.98 19.00
CA GLY A 205 9.21 -25.93 19.68
C GLY A 205 8.55 -24.56 19.68
N ARG A 206 8.89 -23.69 18.71
CA ARG A 206 8.18 -22.40 18.55
C ARG A 206 6.72 -22.62 18.12
N PRO A 207 5.83 -21.62 18.36
CA PRO A 207 4.45 -21.68 17.90
C PRO A 207 4.36 -21.91 16.39
N LEU A 208 3.45 -22.79 15.96
CA LEU A 208 3.31 -23.17 14.54
C LEU A 208 2.97 -22.00 13.61
N VAL A 209 2.31 -20.96 14.12
CA VAL A 209 2.06 -19.73 13.36
C VAL A 209 3.36 -19.05 12.96
N GLU A 210 4.32 -18.93 13.88
CA GLU A 210 5.61 -18.29 13.60
C GLU A 210 6.44 -19.14 12.63
N VAL A 211 6.37 -20.47 12.77
CA VAL A 211 7.00 -21.41 11.84
C VAL A 211 6.45 -21.24 10.43
N LEU A 212 5.12 -21.11 10.29
CA LEU A 212 4.48 -20.90 9.00
C LEU A 212 4.87 -19.53 8.41
N GLU A 213 4.82 -18.47 9.20
CA GLU A 213 5.22 -17.12 8.76
C GLU A 213 6.67 -17.08 8.26
N GLU A 214 7.60 -17.74 8.95
CA GLU A 214 8.99 -17.88 8.53
C GLU A 214 9.09 -18.62 7.18
N SER A 215 8.38 -19.74 7.03
CA SER A 215 8.39 -20.52 5.78
C SER A 215 7.85 -19.73 4.58
N LEU A 216 6.80 -18.93 4.80
CA LEU A 216 6.21 -18.06 3.78
C LEU A 216 7.12 -16.87 3.48
N THR A 217 7.81 -16.34 4.49
CA THR A 217 8.80 -15.27 4.32
C THR A 217 9.95 -15.77 3.46
N ALA A 218 10.49 -16.96 3.73
CA ALA A 218 11.51 -17.59 2.91
C ALA A 218 11.06 -17.80 1.46
N LEU A 219 9.81 -18.25 1.26
CA LEU A 219 9.21 -18.42 -0.07
C LEU A 219 9.09 -17.09 -0.83
N ARG A 220 8.75 -15.98 -0.13
CA ARG A 220 8.62 -14.65 -0.74
C ARG A 220 9.96 -14.10 -1.22
N TYR A 221 11.06 -14.37 -0.51
CA TYR A 221 12.39 -13.95 -0.93
C TYR A 221 12.98 -14.88 -1.98
N ASN A 222 12.86 -16.20 -1.80
CA ASN A 222 13.43 -17.23 -2.66
C ASN A 222 12.40 -18.29 -3.00
N ASP A 223 11.82 -18.20 -4.19
CA ASP A 223 10.82 -19.15 -4.67
C ASP A 223 11.49 -20.39 -5.30
N THR A 224 12.07 -21.23 -4.44
CA THR A 224 12.68 -22.51 -4.81
C THR A 224 11.70 -23.68 -4.59
N PRO A 225 11.84 -24.80 -5.32
CA PRO A 225 10.98 -25.98 -5.10
C PRO A 225 11.11 -26.51 -3.66
N GLU A 226 12.29 -26.45 -3.07
CA GLU A 226 12.53 -26.84 -1.67
C GLU A 226 11.75 -25.95 -0.69
N ASN A 227 11.75 -24.63 -0.89
CA ASN A 227 11.00 -23.70 -0.04
C ASN A 227 9.48 -23.89 -0.18
N ARG A 228 8.99 -24.22 -1.38
CA ARG A 228 7.57 -24.59 -1.59
C ARG A 228 7.21 -25.84 -0.80
N GLU A 229 8.02 -26.89 -0.89
CA GLU A 229 7.78 -28.14 -0.15
C GLU A 229 7.79 -27.92 1.38
N ILE A 230 8.72 -27.12 1.88
CA ILE A 230 8.79 -26.75 3.31
C ILE A 230 7.54 -25.96 3.71
N ALA A 231 7.16 -24.94 2.94
CA ALA A 231 5.97 -24.14 3.22
C ALA A 231 4.68 -25.00 3.20
N ASP A 232 4.53 -25.91 2.24
CA ASP A 232 3.39 -26.82 2.14
C ASP A 232 3.36 -27.82 3.29
N LYS A 233 4.51 -28.32 3.73
CA LYS A 233 4.66 -29.19 4.90
C LYS A 233 4.27 -28.45 6.19
N MET A 234 4.75 -27.23 6.39
CA MET A 234 4.42 -26.43 7.58
C MET A 234 2.96 -25.99 7.58
N ARG A 235 2.40 -25.64 6.41
CA ARG A 235 0.98 -25.31 6.27
C ARG A 235 0.09 -26.47 6.70
N ARG A 236 0.33 -27.70 6.20
CA ARG A 236 -0.47 -28.87 6.59
C ARG A 236 -0.45 -29.09 8.10
N ARG A 237 0.73 -29.04 8.73
CA ARG A 237 0.88 -29.20 10.18
C ARG A 237 0.17 -28.11 10.97
N PHE A 238 0.25 -26.87 10.49
CA PHE A 238 -0.44 -25.75 11.11
C PHE A 238 -1.97 -25.92 11.04
N LEU A 239 -2.52 -26.26 9.86
CA LEU A 239 -3.96 -26.48 9.70
C LEU A 239 -4.45 -27.64 10.58
N GLU A 240 -3.71 -28.74 10.65
CA GLU A 240 -4.03 -29.88 11.53
C GLU A 240 -4.05 -29.48 13.02
N ASP A 241 -3.09 -28.67 13.48
CA ASP A 241 -3.05 -28.19 14.87
C ASP A 241 -4.21 -27.24 15.19
N VAL A 242 -4.51 -26.32 14.27
CA VAL A 242 -5.64 -25.39 14.38
C VAL A 242 -6.96 -26.16 14.47
N GLU A 243 -7.19 -27.16 13.60
CA GLU A 243 -8.39 -28.01 13.65
C GLU A 243 -8.48 -28.78 14.97
N LYS A 244 -7.37 -29.37 15.41
CA LYS A 244 -7.31 -30.11 16.67
C LYS A 244 -7.63 -29.22 17.87
N ASN A 245 -7.18 -27.97 17.87
CA ASN A 245 -7.46 -27.01 18.93
C ASN A 245 -8.91 -26.49 18.87
N ALA A 246 -9.42 -26.21 17.66
CA ALA A 246 -10.79 -25.73 17.46
C ALA A 246 -11.85 -26.76 17.90
N PHE A 247 -11.61 -28.04 17.63
CA PHE A 247 -12.54 -29.15 17.92
C PHE A 247 -12.01 -30.10 18.99
N ALA A 248 -11.26 -29.55 19.96
CA ALA A 248 -10.70 -30.34 21.06
C ALA A 248 -11.78 -31.07 21.87
N LYS A 249 -11.46 -32.29 22.31
CA LYS A 249 -12.28 -33.10 23.24
C LYS A 249 -11.47 -33.35 24.53
N PRO A 250 -11.90 -32.85 25.70
CA PRO A 250 -13.12 -32.08 25.97
C PRO A 250 -13.10 -30.69 25.32
N PHE A 251 -14.29 -30.15 25.06
CA PHE A 251 -14.46 -28.83 24.47
C PHE A 251 -13.94 -27.72 25.39
N ASP A 252 -13.19 -26.78 24.81
CA ASP A 252 -12.65 -25.63 25.51
C ASP A 252 -12.77 -24.36 24.64
N MET A 253 -13.55 -23.40 25.11
CA MET A 253 -13.77 -22.12 24.45
C MET A 253 -12.47 -21.33 24.27
N TYR A 254 -11.52 -21.45 25.19
CA TYR A 254 -10.23 -20.77 25.07
C TYR A 254 -9.43 -21.30 23.89
N LYS A 255 -9.43 -22.62 23.66
CA LYS A 255 -8.75 -23.24 22.52
C LYS A 255 -9.39 -22.88 21.19
N LEU A 256 -10.71 -22.83 21.12
CA LEU A 256 -11.41 -22.38 19.92
C LEU A 256 -11.11 -20.91 19.59
N ASN A 257 -11.14 -20.02 20.59
CA ASN A 257 -10.78 -18.61 20.40
C ASN A 257 -9.31 -18.43 20.01
N GLU A 258 -8.41 -19.25 20.59
CA GLU A 258 -7.00 -19.24 20.23
C GLU A 258 -6.78 -19.73 18.79
N ALA A 259 -7.42 -20.83 18.39
CA ALA A 259 -7.39 -21.32 17.02
C ALA A 259 -7.89 -20.27 16.02
N SER A 260 -8.98 -19.57 16.35
CA SER A 260 -9.49 -18.44 15.56
C SER A 260 -8.47 -17.30 15.46
N ARG A 261 -7.80 -16.93 16.56
CA ARG A 261 -6.76 -15.89 16.54
C ARG A 261 -5.59 -16.29 15.63
N GLN A 262 -5.13 -17.52 15.76
CA GLN A 262 -3.99 -18.06 15.01
C GLN A 262 -4.28 -18.17 13.51
N ILE A 263 -5.44 -18.71 13.13
CA ILE A 263 -5.81 -18.85 11.71
C ILE A 263 -6.06 -17.50 11.04
N ASN A 264 -6.63 -16.52 11.76
CA ASN A 264 -6.79 -15.17 11.23
C ASN A 264 -5.44 -14.47 11.01
N ARG A 265 -4.46 -14.69 11.90
CA ARG A 265 -3.08 -14.20 11.71
C ARG A 265 -2.43 -14.85 10.49
N ALA A 266 -2.54 -16.18 10.36
CA ALA A 266 -2.01 -16.90 9.20
C ALA A 266 -2.68 -16.46 7.88
N GLY A 267 -4.00 -16.28 7.87
CA GLY A 267 -4.77 -15.85 6.68
C GLY A 267 -4.45 -14.44 6.19
N GLN A 268 -3.80 -13.59 7.00
CA GLN A 268 -3.28 -12.29 6.55
C GLN A 268 -2.00 -12.42 5.71
N VAL A 269 -1.25 -13.51 5.90
CA VAL A 269 0.07 -13.72 5.28
C VAL A 269 0.01 -14.77 4.17
N ASP A 270 -0.85 -15.78 4.31
CA ASP A 270 -1.01 -16.91 3.41
C ASP A 270 -2.27 -16.74 2.54
N SER A 271 -2.10 -16.81 1.22
CA SER A 271 -3.21 -16.72 0.26
C SER A 271 -3.74 -18.09 -0.18
N ASN A 272 -3.32 -19.17 0.49
CA ASN A 272 -3.76 -20.52 0.15
C ASN A 272 -5.26 -20.72 0.43
N SER A 273 -5.97 -21.34 -0.52
CA SER A 273 -7.41 -21.58 -0.41
C SER A 273 -7.80 -22.45 0.79
N ALA A 274 -6.96 -23.41 1.18
CA ALA A 274 -7.21 -24.26 2.35
C ALA A 274 -7.17 -23.44 3.64
N THR A 275 -6.17 -22.56 3.78
CA THR A 275 -6.04 -21.66 4.94
C THR A 275 -7.24 -20.72 5.05
N ILE A 276 -7.67 -20.13 3.94
CA ILE A 276 -8.84 -19.23 3.90
C ILE A 276 -10.14 -19.99 4.21
N SER A 277 -10.31 -21.19 3.65
CA SER A 277 -11.50 -22.01 3.90
C SER A 277 -11.63 -22.40 5.37
N LEU A 278 -10.51 -22.82 5.99
CA LEU A 278 -10.49 -23.16 7.42
C LEU A 278 -10.70 -21.92 8.30
N MET A 279 -10.13 -20.77 7.91
CA MET A 279 -10.36 -19.49 8.60
C MET A 279 -11.85 -19.14 8.65
N ASP A 280 -12.54 -19.23 7.51
CA ASP A 280 -13.98 -18.95 7.42
C ASP A 280 -14.80 -19.93 8.25
N GLU A 281 -14.44 -21.22 8.22
CA GLU A 281 -15.11 -22.24 9.02
C GLU A 281 -14.98 -21.96 10.53
N ILE A 282 -13.77 -21.69 11.02
CA ILE A 282 -13.52 -21.43 12.43
C ILE A 282 -14.16 -20.11 12.88
N ASN A 283 -14.15 -19.09 12.03
CA ASN A 283 -14.80 -17.81 12.34
C ASN A 283 -16.33 -17.98 12.43
N ARG A 284 -16.94 -18.81 11.57
CA ARG A 284 -18.36 -19.19 11.69
C ARG A 284 -18.62 -19.96 12.98
N GLU A 285 -17.75 -20.91 13.31
CA GLU A 285 -17.84 -21.71 14.53
C GLU A 285 -17.84 -20.82 15.78
N VAL A 286 -16.89 -19.89 15.90
CA VAL A 286 -16.85 -18.89 16.98
C VAL A 286 -18.09 -18.01 16.98
N GLY A 287 -18.61 -17.65 15.79
CA GLY A 287 -19.82 -16.85 15.63
C GLY A 287 -21.04 -17.45 16.34
N TYR A 288 -21.22 -18.77 16.26
CA TYR A 288 -22.35 -19.46 16.90
C TYR A 288 -22.37 -19.30 18.41
N PHE A 289 -21.22 -19.13 19.06
CA PHE A 289 -21.12 -18.97 20.51
C PHE A 289 -21.29 -17.53 20.99
N LYS A 290 -21.39 -16.58 20.07
CA LYS A 290 -21.58 -15.17 20.40
C LYS A 290 -23.07 -14.87 20.59
N PHE A 291 -23.62 -15.31 21.71
CA PHE A 291 -24.98 -14.94 22.13
C PHE A 291 -25.02 -14.68 23.63
N VAL A 292 -26.04 -13.95 24.06
CA VAL A 292 -26.23 -13.57 25.46
C VAL A 292 -27.67 -13.83 25.85
N LEU A 293 -27.87 -14.52 26.97
CA LEU A 293 -29.18 -14.68 27.59
C LEU A 293 -29.61 -13.35 28.22
N THR A 294 -30.63 -12.71 27.66
CA THR A 294 -31.09 -11.38 28.09
C THR A 294 -32.26 -11.48 29.05
N ARG A 295 -33.25 -12.31 28.72
CA ARG A 295 -34.49 -12.47 29.49
C ARG A 295 -34.87 -13.94 29.57
N VAL A 296 -35.39 -14.32 30.73
CA VAL A 296 -36.14 -15.56 30.93
C VAL A 296 -37.52 -15.13 31.40
N ASP A 297 -38.57 -15.75 30.87
CA ASP A 297 -39.94 -15.48 31.26
C ASP A 297 -40.22 -15.94 32.70
N ASP A 298 -41.20 -15.33 33.37
CA ASP A 298 -41.49 -15.63 34.78
C ASP A 298 -42.01 -17.06 34.99
N ASN A 299 -42.61 -17.64 33.94
CA ASN A 299 -43.07 -19.03 33.90
C ASN A 299 -41.96 -20.02 33.51
N TYR A 300 -40.76 -19.56 33.18
CA TYR A 300 -39.61 -20.37 32.73
C TYR A 300 -39.86 -21.21 31.46
N GLU A 301 -40.89 -20.90 30.69
CA GLU A 301 -41.21 -21.59 29.44
C GLU A 301 -40.39 -21.05 28.27
N ASN A 302 -40.07 -19.74 28.29
CA ASN A 302 -39.41 -19.05 27.20
C ASN A 302 -38.13 -18.33 27.67
N ALA A 303 -37.09 -18.38 26.84
CA ALA A 303 -35.85 -17.64 27.01
C ALA A 303 -35.56 -16.80 25.77
N THR A 304 -35.22 -15.54 25.97
CA THR A 304 -34.81 -14.62 24.89
C THR A 304 -33.31 -14.45 24.91
N PHE A 305 -32.71 -14.66 23.74
CA PHE A 305 -31.29 -14.50 23.48
C PHE A 305 -31.05 -13.34 22.55
N ARG A 306 -30.01 -12.57 22.83
CA ARG A 306 -29.44 -11.63 21.88
C ARG A 306 -28.28 -12.29 21.15
N LEU A 307 -28.39 -12.36 19.84
CA LEU A 307 -27.42 -12.96 18.93
C LEU A 307 -26.44 -11.89 18.46
N ASN A 308 -25.15 -12.14 18.68
CA ASN A 308 -24.03 -11.33 18.18
C ASN A 308 -23.25 -12.11 17.11
N ASN A 309 -23.97 -12.88 16.30
CA ASN A 309 -23.43 -13.67 15.22
C ASN A 309 -23.52 -12.89 13.90
N PRO A 310 -22.41 -12.48 13.27
CA PRO A 310 -22.44 -11.69 12.03
C PRO A 310 -22.96 -12.47 10.82
N PHE A 311 -23.05 -13.80 10.91
CA PHE A 311 -23.52 -14.65 9.81
C PHE A 311 -25.04 -14.86 9.83
N LEU A 312 -25.72 -14.41 10.87
CA LEU A 312 -27.18 -14.47 10.99
C LEU A 312 -27.77 -13.06 10.84
N GLN A 313 -28.93 -12.97 10.20
CA GLN A 313 -29.65 -11.70 10.05
C GLN A 313 -30.39 -11.33 11.34
N GLU A 314 -30.85 -12.34 12.07
CA GLU A 314 -31.59 -12.19 13.32
C GLU A 314 -30.65 -11.75 14.45
N LYS A 315 -31.08 -10.73 15.20
CA LYS A 315 -30.33 -10.18 16.33
C LYS A 315 -30.85 -10.66 17.67
N GLU A 316 -32.09 -11.11 17.71
CA GLU A 316 -32.76 -11.62 18.90
C GLU A 316 -33.63 -12.81 18.52
N GLU A 317 -33.62 -13.83 19.36
CA GLU A 317 -34.36 -15.08 19.16
C GLU A 317 -34.97 -15.49 20.50
N THR A 318 -36.24 -15.88 20.49
CA THR A 318 -36.93 -16.41 21.67
C THR A 318 -37.21 -17.88 21.45
N VAL A 319 -36.80 -18.71 22.41
CA VAL A 319 -36.83 -20.17 22.31
C VAL A 319 -37.46 -20.78 23.55
N SER A 320 -38.14 -21.90 23.35
CA SER A 320 -38.72 -22.75 24.40
C SER A 320 -37.95 -24.07 24.54
N VAL A 321 -38.27 -24.87 25.55
CA VAL A 321 -37.64 -26.19 25.74
C VAL A 321 -37.99 -27.11 24.57
N GLY A 322 -36.97 -27.66 23.91
CA GLY A 322 -37.10 -28.47 22.70
C GLY A 322 -36.84 -27.71 21.40
N ASP A 323 -36.78 -26.37 21.43
CA ASP A 323 -36.46 -25.56 20.27
C ASP A 323 -34.95 -25.51 19.99
N MET A 324 -34.62 -25.09 18.77
CA MET A 324 -33.25 -24.98 18.26
C MET A 324 -32.82 -23.52 18.16
N LEU A 325 -32.00 -23.06 19.10
CA LEU A 325 -31.38 -21.74 19.08
C LEU A 325 -30.36 -21.65 17.93
N GLN A 326 -30.47 -20.62 17.09
CA GLN A 326 -29.65 -20.43 15.88
C GLN A 326 -29.67 -21.64 14.93
N GLY A 327 -30.71 -22.48 15.00
CA GLY A 327 -30.79 -23.73 14.24
C GLY A 327 -29.73 -24.78 14.61
N ARG A 328 -29.03 -24.61 15.75
CA ARG A 328 -27.89 -25.46 16.14
C ARG A 328 -27.96 -25.98 17.57
N PHE A 329 -28.31 -25.13 18.53
CA PHE A 329 -28.27 -25.50 19.94
C PHE A 329 -29.67 -25.88 20.41
N LEU A 330 -29.84 -27.14 20.79
CA LEU A 330 -31.09 -27.66 21.34
C LEU A 330 -31.25 -27.19 22.79
N VAL A 331 -32.38 -26.57 23.09
CA VAL A 331 -32.71 -26.13 24.45
C VAL A 331 -33.21 -27.33 25.27
N LYS A 332 -32.46 -27.72 26.31
CA LYS A 332 -32.81 -28.85 27.19
C LYS A 332 -33.60 -28.44 28.41
N SER A 333 -33.21 -27.34 29.04
CA SER A 333 -33.89 -26.83 30.21
C SER A 333 -33.69 -25.32 30.34
N ILE A 334 -34.72 -24.66 30.85
CA ILE A 334 -34.72 -23.24 31.15
C ILE A 334 -34.93 -23.11 32.66
N THR A 335 -34.05 -22.37 33.33
CA THR A 335 -34.15 -22.03 34.74
C THR A 335 -34.12 -20.51 34.90
N PRO A 336 -34.41 -19.95 36.09
CA PRO A 336 -34.45 -18.50 36.29
C PRO A 336 -33.13 -17.77 35.97
N ARG A 337 -32.00 -18.47 36.04
CA ARG A 337 -30.65 -17.88 35.89
C ARG A 337 -29.84 -18.46 34.73
N GLU A 338 -30.19 -19.66 34.29
CA GLU A 338 -29.40 -20.38 33.29
C GLU A 338 -30.28 -21.18 32.33
N VAL A 339 -29.80 -21.33 31.11
CA VAL A 339 -30.39 -22.19 30.09
C VAL A 339 -29.34 -23.24 29.71
N LEU A 340 -29.73 -24.51 29.78
CA LEU A 340 -28.90 -25.63 29.35
C LEU A 340 -29.17 -25.89 27.86
N LEU A 341 -28.10 -25.85 27.08
CA LEU A 341 -28.10 -26.04 25.65
C LEU A 341 -27.24 -27.26 25.30
N GLU A 342 -27.67 -28.04 24.30
CA GLU A 342 -26.87 -29.12 23.70
C GLU A 342 -26.54 -28.76 22.25
N ASP A 343 -25.28 -28.87 21.85
CA ASP A 343 -24.90 -28.63 20.46
C ASP A 343 -25.24 -29.85 19.58
N ALA A 344 -26.16 -29.65 18.64
CA ALA A 344 -26.56 -30.67 17.67
C ALA A 344 -25.63 -30.75 16.44
N SER A 345 -24.60 -29.91 16.35
CA SER A 345 -23.63 -29.96 15.25
C SER A 345 -22.87 -31.29 15.24
N PRO A 346 -22.61 -31.89 14.06
CA PRO A 346 -21.84 -33.13 13.94
C PRO A 346 -20.43 -33.01 14.53
N LYS A 347 -19.85 -31.80 14.52
CA LYS A 347 -18.55 -31.53 15.16
C LYS A 347 -18.65 -31.23 16.65
N GLY A 348 -19.83 -30.83 17.13
CA GLY A 348 -20.10 -30.52 18.53
C GLY A 348 -20.28 -31.75 19.41
N ASP A 349 -20.67 -32.89 18.83
CA ASP A 349 -20.76 -34.21 19.48
C ASP A 349 -21.56 -34.19 20.80
N GLY A 350 -22.68 -33.45 20.83
CA GLY A 350 -23.55 -33.36 22.00
C GLY A 350 -22.96 -32.57 23.18
N ARG A 351 -21.96 -31.72 22.94
CA ARG A 351 -21.38 -30.87 24.00
C ARG A 351 -22.48 -30.01 24.66
N GLN A 352 -22.43 -29.95 25.99
CA GLN A 352 -23.35 -29.17 26.79
C GLN A 352 -22.80 -27.76 27.01
N LEU A 353 -23.68 -26.78 26.86
CA LEU A 353 -23.38 -25.37 27.07
C LEU A 353 -24.36 -24.82 28.09
N LEU A 354 -23.86 -23.93 28.94
CA LEU A 354 -24.66 -23.31 29.98
C LEU A 354 -24.63 -21.80 29.76
N ALA A 355 -25.77 -21.26 29.33
CA ALA A 355 -25.93 -19.83 29.12
C ALA A 355 -26.47 -19.18 30.39
N LYS A 356 -25.67 -18.34 31.03
CA LYS A 356 -26.08 -17.61 32.25
C LYS A 356 -26.63 -16.24 31.90
N ARG A 357 -27.65 -15.81 32.62
CA ARG A 357 -28.17 -14.45 32.53
C ARG A 357 -27.10 -13.47 33.00
N MET A 358 -26.84 -12.42 32.21
CA MET A 358 -25.89 -11.39 32.65
C MET A 358 -26.49 -10.54 33.76
N GLU A 359 -25.80 -10.46 34.88
CA GLU A 359 -26.12 -9.52 35.95
C GLU A 359 -25.50 -8.16 35.65
N ALA A 360 -26.25 -7.09 35.88
CA ALA A 360 -25.72 -5.74 35.72
C ALA A 360 -24.64 -5.50 36.78
N VAL A 361 -23.42 -5.18 36.34
CA VAL A 361 -22.34 -4.76 37.25
C VAL A 361 -22.69 -3.37 37.77
N ILE A 362 -23.20 -3.29 38.99
CA ILE A 362 -23.43 -2.02 39.67
C ILE A 362 -22.05 -1.48 40.05
N ALA A 363 -21.61 -0.42 39.37
CA ALA A 363 -20.43 0.31 39.79
C ALA A 363 -20.75 1.02 41.12
N PHE A 364 -20.20 0.53 42.22
CA PHE A 364 -20.19 1.27 43.47
C PHE A 364 -19.40 2.57 43.23
N LYS A 365 -20.09 3.71 43.33
CA LYS A 365 -19.49 5.04 43.25
C LYS A 365 -18.78 5.40 44.54
#